data_AF-A0A2D8UZY6-F1
#
_entry.id   AF-A0A2D8UZY6-F1
#
_cell.length_a   1.000
_cell.length_b   1.000
_cell.length_c   1.000
_cell.angle_alpha   90.00
_cell.angle_beta   90.00
_cell.angle_gamma   90.00
#
_symmetry.space_group_name_H-M   'P 1'
#
loop_
_entity.id
_entity.type
_entity.pdbx_description
1 polymer ?
#
loop_
_entity_poly.entity_id
_entity_poly.type
_entity_poly.pdbx_seq_one_letter_code
_entity_poly.pdbx_strand_id
1 'polypeptide(L)'
;MESLGSKAFNQVSLFAGQTMQVVRDEESNSLQTRGIDLASTTYSSTYTPDSEGYFLRGSAQAHARLLQVKGAIEQLQQDRATVGAFAKGIDLADRMLTQSTDMLKQTLGRLTDVNIAEESTRFARDQILRQTATAMLAQANIMPQSVLRLVDLERS
;
A
#
# COMPACT_ATOMS: atom_id res chain seq x y z
N MET A 1 -28.34 -11.81 -25.79
CA MET A 1 -27.42 -11.86 -24.63
C MET A 1 -26.89 -10.44 -24.45
N GLU A 2 -26.99 -9.87 -23.25
CA GLU A 2 -26.41 -8.54 -23.01
C GLU A 2 -24.89 -8.63 -23.15
N SER A 3 -24.30 -7.71 -23.93
CA SER A 3 -22.85 -7.68 -24.13
C SER A 3 -22.15 -7.28 -22.84
N LEU A 4 -21.11 -8.04 -22.45
CA LEU A 4 -20.26 -7.70 -21.31
C LEU A 4 -19.50 -6.37 -21.52
N GLY A 5 -19.33 -5.92 -22.77
CA GLY A 5 -18.67 -4.65 -23.11
C GLY A 5 -19.42 -3.40 -22.62
N SER A 6 -20.72 -3.50 -22.32
CA SER A 6 -21.52 -2.39 -21.80
C SER A 6 -21.78 -2.47 -20.30
N LYS A 7 -21.16 -3.43 -19.59
CA LYS A 7 -21.32 -3.56 -18.14
C LYS A 7 -20.38 -2.57 -17.43
N ALA A 8 -20.94 -1.85 -16.46
CA ALA A 8 -20.19 -0.92 -15.63
C ALA A 8 -20.02 -1.46 -14.21
N PHE A 9 -18.85 -1.24 -13.62
CA PHE A 9 -18.61 -1.45 -12.19
C PHE A 9 -18.60 -0.08 -11.50
N ASN A 10 -19.46 0.11 -10.50
CA ASN A 10 -19.60 1.40 -9.81
C ASN A 10 -19.72 2.59 -10.79
N GLN A 11 -20.57 2.44 -11.81
CA GLN A 11 -20.78 3.41 -12.90
C GLN A 11 -19.57 3.67 -13.83
N VAL A 12 -18.43 3.00 -13.60
CA VAL A 12 -17.26 3.04 -14.48
C VAL A 12 -17.32 1.88 -15.47
N SER A 13 -17.33 2.21 -16.76
CA SER A 13 -17.30 1.20 -17.82
C SER A 13 -15.87 0.69 -18.01
N LEU A 14 -15.65 -0.59 -17.68
CA LEU A 14 -14.30 -1.18 -17.67
C LEU A 14 -13.88 -1.76 -19.02
N PHE A 15 -14.84 -2.04 -19.91
CA PHE A 15 -14.60 -2.79 -21.15
C PHE A 15 -15.21 -2.15 -22.41
N ALA A 16 -15.45 -0.84 -22.36
CA ALA A 16 -15.98 -0.04 -23.47
C ALA A 16 -14.86 0.65 -24.28
N GLY A 17 -13.62 0.16 -24.21
CA GLY A 17 -12.48 0.73 -24.93
C GLY A 17 -11.92 2.04 -24.37
N GLN A 18 -12.50 2.55 -23.29
CA GLN A 18 -12.05 3.80 -22.67
C GLN A 18 -10.74 3.59 -21.91
N THR A 19 -9.79 4.48 -22.11
CA THR A 19 -8.56 4.56 -21.30
C THR A 19 -8.97 4.83 -19.85
N MET A 20 -8.56 3.96 -18.92
CA MET A 20 -8.70 4.25 -17.51
C MET A 20 -7.45 5.00 -17.04
N GLN A 21 -7.69 6.07 -16.28
CA GLN A 21 -6.65 6.98 -15.85
C GLN A 21 -6.68 7.05 -14.32
N VAL A 22 -5.54 6.79 -13.70
CA VAL A 22 -5.31 7.11 -12.29
C VAL A 22 -4.40 8.34 -12.26
N VAL A 23 -4.95 9.49 -11.90
CA VAL A 23 -4.20 10.74 -11.71
C VAL A 23 -3.29 10.54 -10.49
N ARG A 24 -1.99 10.70 -10.69
CA ARG A 24 -0.99 10.52 -9.63
C ARG A 24 -0.70 11.84 -8.91
N ASP A 25 -0.72 12.94 -9.64
CA ASP A 25 -0.35 14.26 -9.12
C ASP A 25 -1.29 15.36 -9.65
N GLU A 26 -1.32 16.51 -9.00
CA GLU A 26 -2.12 17.69 -9.42
C GLU A 26 -1.65 18.27 -10.77
N GLU A 27 -0.44 17.94 -11.21
CA GLU A 27 0.16 18.31 -12.50
C GLU A 27 -0.31 17.45 -13.69
N SER A 28 -1.42 16.71 -13.55
CA SER A 28 -2.01 15.85 -14.58
C SER A 28 -1.16 14.65 -15.02
N ASN A 29 -0.08 14.33 -14.29
CA ASN A 29 0.66 13.10 -14.47
C ASN A 29 -0.22 11.91 -14.07
N SER A 30 -0.40 10.94 -14.97
CA SER A 30 -1.34 9.86 -14.73
C SER A 30 -0.83 8.52 -15.21
N LEU A 31 -1.24 7.46 -14.51
CA LEU A 31 -1.11 6.10 -15.03
C LEU A 31 -2.30 5.85 -15.95
N GLN A 32 -2.04 5.71 -17.24
CA GLN A 32 -3.03 5.33 -18.23
C GLN A 32 -2.95 3.84 -18.50
N THR A 33 -4.10 3.17 -18.52
CA THR A 33 -4.23 1.82 -19.10
C THR A 33 -4.93 1.92 -20.44
N ARG A 34 -4.43 1.16 -21.42
CA ARG A 34 -5.12 1.01 -22.71
C ARG A 34 -6.46 0.34 -22.43
N GLY A 35 -7.55 1.05 -22.75
CA GLY A 35 -8.90 0.51 -22.62
C GLY A 35 -9.06 -0.77 -23.43
N ILE A 36 -9.71 -1.76 -22.84
CA ILE A 36 -10.09 -3.00 -23.54
C ILE A 36 -11.50 -2.80 -24.06
N ASP A 37 -11.72 -3.03 -25.36
CA ASP A 37 -13.04 -2.95 -25.97
C ASP A 37 -13.55 -4.36 -26.32
N LEU A 38 -14.42 -4.91 -25.46
CA LEU A 38 -15.06 -6.21 -25.70
C LEU A 38 -16.19 -6.12 -26.74
N ALA A 39 -16.63 -4.92 -27.13
CA ALA A 39 -17.63 -4.68 -28.17
C ALA A 39 -17.00 -4.40 -29.55
N SER A 40 -15.66 -4.41 -29.64
CA SER A 40 -14.91 -4.20 -30.87
C SER A 40 -15.37 -5.10 -32.02
N THR A 41 -15.27 -4.57 -33.24
CA THR A 41 -15.63 -5.27 -34.49
C THR A 41 -14.84 -6.56 -34.70
N THR A 42 -13.63 -6.67 -34.11
CA THR A 42 -12.84 -7.91 -34.13
C THR A 42 -13.56 -9.06 -33.44
N TYR A 43 -14.25 -8.79 -32.33
CA TYR A 43 -15.04 -9.81 -31.63
C TYR A 43 -16.42 -10.01 -32.25
N SER A 44 -17.09 -8.93 -32.66
CA SER A 44 -18.44 -9.03 -33.21
C SER A 44 -18.50 -9.67 -34.59
N SER A 45 -17.47 -9.48 -35.42
CA SER A 45 -17.40 -10.08 -36.74
C SER A 45 -17.39 -11.62 -36.73
N THR A 46 -17.02 -12.26 -35.63
CA THR A 46 -17.09 -13.73 -35.48
C THR A 46 -18.51 -14.29 -35.56
N TYR A 47 -19.52 -13.47 -35.24
CA TYR A 47 -20.93 -13.86 -35.21
C TYR A 47 -21.85 -12.95 -36.03
N THR A 48 -21.33 -12.08 -36.89
CA THR A 48 -22.19 -11.33 -37.83
C THR A 48 -22.49 -12.18 -39.07
N PRO A 49 -23.74 -12.60 -39.33
CA PRO A 49 -24.07 -13.34 -40.55
C PRO A 49 -23.82 -12.50 -41.81
N ASP A 50 -23.79 -13.13 -42.99
CA ASP A 50 -23.82 -12.39 -44.25
C ASP A 50 -25.16 -11.68 -44.49
N SER A 51 -25.27 -10.97 -45.61
CA SER A 51 -26.50 -10.26 -46.01
C SER A 51 -27.70 -11.17 -46.20
N GLU A 52 -27.50 -12.48 -46.35
CA GLU A 52 -28.56 -13.48 -46.48
C GLU A 52 -28.86 -14.21 -45.16
N GLY A 53 -28.17 -13.87 -44.07
CA GLY A 53 -28.37 -14.47 -42.76
C GLY A 53 -27.57 -15.75 -42.50
N TYR A 54 -26.67 -16.15 -43.41
CA TYR A 54 -25.86 -17.34 -43.25
C TYR A 54 -24.52 -17.05 -42.54
N PHE A 55 -24.11 -17.99 -41.69
CA PHE A 55 -22.84 -17.90 -40.95
C PHE A 55 -21.71 -18.70 -41.63
N LEU A 56 -22.03 -19.85 -42.24
CA LEU A 56 -21.09 -20.84 -42.77
C LEU A 56 -21.59 -21.49 -44.09
N ARG A 57 -21.75 -20.70 -45.14
CA ARG A 57 -22.14 -21.12 -46.48
C ARG A 57 -20.92 -21.18 -47.41
N GLY A 58 -20.51 -22.40 -47.72
CA GLY A 58 -19.41 -22.68 -48.64
C GLY A 58 -18.02 -22.47 -48.02
N SER A 59 -17.00 -22.94 -48.74
CA SER A 59 -15.61 -22.95 -48.27
C SER A 59 -15.03 -21.55 -48.07
N ALA A 60 -15.40 -20.59 -48.92
CA ALA A 60 -14.92 -19.21 -48.82
C ALA A 60 -15.38 -18.53 -47.53
N GLN A 61 -16.67 -18.63 -47.18
CA GLN A 61 -17.19 -18.04 -45.95
C GLN A 61 -16.63 -18.75 -44.72
N ALA A 62 -16.54 -20.09 -44.74
CA ALA A 62 -15.93 -20.85 -43.66
C ALA A 62 -14.46 -20.44 -43.40
N HIS A 63 -13.68 -20.22 -44.47
CA HIS A 63 -12.31 -19.72 -44.36
C HIS A 63 -12.25 -18.31 -43.77
N ALA A 64 -13.13 -17.39 -44.22
CA ALA A 64 -13.21 -16.04 -43.67
C ALA A 64 -13.57 -16.05 -42.17
N ARG A 65 -14.49 -16.92 -41.73
CA ARG A 65 -14.82 -17.08 -40.30
C ARG A 65 -13.66 -17.58 -39.48
N LEU A 66 -12.89 -18.54 -39.99
CA LEU A 66 -11.68 -19.02 -39.30
C LEU A 66 -10.66 -17.89 -39.10
N LEU A 67 -10.47 -17.02 -40.10
CA LEU A 67 -9.58 -15.86 -39.98
C LEU A 67 -10.10 -14.86 -38.94
N GLN A 68 -11.40 -14.57 -38.92
CA GLN A 68 -12.01 -13.69 -37.93
C GLN A 68 -11.89 -14.24 -36.50
N VAL A 69 -12.16 -15.54 -36.31
CA VAL A 69 -11.98 -16.21 -35.01
C VAL A 69 -10.52 -16.18 -34.58
N LYS A 70 -9.58 -16.42 -35.49
CA LYS A 70 -8.15 -16.31 -35.20
C LYS A 70 -7.78 -14.90 -34.74
N GLY A 71 -8.25 -13.87 -35.45
CA GLY A 71 -8.04 -12.47 -35.07
C GLY A 71 -8.65 -12.12 -33.71
N ALA A 72 -9.86 -12.62 -33.42
CA ALA A 72 -10.50 -12.45 -32.11
C ALA A 72 -9.72 -13.13 -30.98
N ILE A 73 -9.16 -14.32 -31.22
CA ILE A 73 -8.31 -15.01 -30.24
C ILE A 73 -7.03 -14.21 -30.01
N GLU A 74 -6.37 -13.73 -31.06
CA GLU A 74 -5.16 -12.92 -30.95
C GLU A 74 -5.42 -11.63 -30.15
N GLN A 75 -6.53 -10.94 -30.42
CA GLN A 75 -6.95 -9.77 -29.64
C GLN A 75 -7.21 -10.15 -28.17
N LEU A 76 -7.88 -11.26 -27.91
CA LEU A 76 -8.15 -11.73 -26.54
C LEU A 76 -6.86 -11.98 -25.77
N GLN A 77 -5.83 -12.54 -26.41
CA GLN A 77 -4.53 -12.73 -25.77
C GLN A 77 -3.86 -11.39 -25.41
N GLN A 78 -3.95 -10.39 -26.30
CA GLN A 78 -3.43 -9.05 -26.02
C GLN A 78 -4.17 -8.38 -24.86
N ASP A 79 -5.50 -8.49 -24.84
CA ASP A 79 -6.35 -7.94 -23.79
C ASP A 79 -6.03 -8.60 -22.45
N ARG A 80 -5.90 -9.94 -22.41
CA ARG A 80 -5.48 -10.68 -21.20
C ARG A 80 -4.08 -10.32 -20.73
N ALA A 81 -3.13 -10.13 -21.65
CA ALA A 81 -1.77 -9.70 -21.32
C ALA A 81 -1.78 -8.31 -20.67
N THR A 82 -2.59 -7.40 -21.22
CA THR A 82 -2.79 -6.04 -20.69
C THR A 82 -3.34 -6.10 -19.26
N VAL A 83 -4.45 -6.82 -19.03
CA VAL A 83 -5.02 -6.99 -17.68
C VAL A 83 -4.00 -7.63 -16.73
N GLY A 84 -3.27 -8.65 -17.19
CA GLY A 84 -2.24 -9.32 -16.40
C GLY A 84 -1.12 -8.38 -15.95
N ALA A 85 -0.66 -7.48 -16.83
CA ALA A 85 0.33 -6.47 -16.49
C ALA A 85 -0.18 -5.51 -15.40
N PHE A 86 -1.42 -5.04 -15.49
CA PHE A 86 -2.02 -4.19 -14.46
C PHE A 86 -2.21 -4.91 -13.13
N ALA A 87 -2.69 -6.16 -13.16
CA ALA A 87 -2.82 -6.98 -11.96
C ALA A 87 -1.46 -7.16 -11.26
N LYS A 88 -0.38 -7.38 -12.03
CA LYS A 88 0.98 -7.44 -11.49
C LYS A 88 1.49 -6.10 -10.95
N GLY A 89 1.11 -4.99 -11.58
CA GLY A 89 1.40 -3.66 -11.06
C GLY A 89 0.73 -3.40 -9.71
N ILE A 90 -0.54 -3.77 -9.55
CA ILE A 90 -1.28 -3.63 -8.29
C ILE A 90 -0.67 -4.53 -7.21
N ASP A 91 -0.36 -5.78 -7.52
CA ASP A 91 0.29 -6.72 -6.60
C ASP A 91 1.69 -6.23 -6.15
N LEU A 92 2.45 -5.60 -7.04
CA LEU A 92 3.72 -4.99 -6.68
C LEU A 92 3.52 -3.78 -5.76
N ALA A 93 2.58 -2.89 -6.09
CA ALA A 93 2.29 -1.71 -5.28
C ALA A 93 1.81 -2.10 -3.87
N ASP A 94 0.98 -3.13 -3.75
CA ASP A 94 0.51 -3.69 -2.48
C ASP A 94 1.67 -4.24 -1.63
N ARG A 95 2.58 -5.01 -2.26
CA ARG A 95 3.79 -5.50 -1.59
C ARG A 95 4.71 -4.36 -1.11
N MET A 96 4.91 -3.34 -1.95
CA MET A 96 5.70 -2.17 -1.58
C MET A 96 5.07 -1.40 -0.42
N LEU A 97 3.75 -1.21 -0.46
CA LEU A 97 3.02 -0.52 0.61
C LEU A 97 3.08 -1.32 1.91
N THR A 98 2.83 -2.62 1.86
CA THR A 98 2.92 -3.50 3.04
C THR A 98 4.31 -3.43 3.66
N GLN A 99 5.37 -3.59 2.86
CA GLN A 99 6.75 -3.47 3.33
C GLN A 99 7.04 -2.09 3.94
N SER A 100 6.57 -1.01 3.31
CA SER A 100 6.72 0.35 3.83
C SER A 100 6.02 0.50 5.17
N THR A 101 4.79 0.00 5.31
CA THR A 101 4.04 0.05 6.57
C THR A 101 4.72 -0.74 7.68
N ASP A 102 5.31 -1.90 7.37
CA ASP A 102 6.05 -2.70 8.35
C ASP A 102 7.35 -2.02 8.76
N MET A 103 8.08 -1.41 7.82
CA MET A 103 9.26 -0.61 8.13
C MET A 103 8.90 0.59 9.02
N LEU A 104 7.79 1.29 8.72
CA LEU A 104 7.31 2.41 9.54
C LEU A 104 6.91 1.94 10.94
N LYS A 105 6.19 0.82 11.08
CA LYS A 105 5.84 0.25 12.39
C LYS A 105 7.09 -0.14 13.18
N GLN A 106 8.08 -0.76 12.56
CA GLN A 106 9.35 -1.13 13.22
C GLN A 106 10.12 0.11 13.68
N THR A 107 10.23 1.14 12.83
CA THR A 107 10.88 2.40 13.18
C THR A 107 10.14 3.13 14.31
N LEU A 108 8.81 3.19 14.26
CA LEU A 108 8.00 3.77 15.33
C LEU A 108 8.14 3.01 16.65
N GLY A 109 8.19 1.67 16.61
CA GLY A 109 8.48 0.84 17.77
C GLY A 109 9.83 1.20 18.39
N ARG A 110 10.90 1.26 17.58
CA ARG A 110 12.23 1.64 18.05
C ARG A 110 12.28 3.05 18.62
N LEU A 111 11.60 4.02 18.01
CA LEU A 111 11.53 5.38 18.53
C LEU A 111 10.81 5.44 19.88
N THR A 112 9.69 4.72 19.99
CA THR A 112 8.93 4.63 21.23
C THR A 112 9.74 3.98 22.34
N ASP A 113 10.44 2.88 22.04
CA ASP A 113 11.30 2.18 23.00
C ASP A 113 12.47 3.06 23.45
N VAL A 114 13.09 3.83 22.55
CA VAL A 114 14.15 4.80 22.90
C VAL A 114 13.61 5.89 23.83
N ASN A 115 12.43 6.44 23.53
CA ASN A 115 11.80 7.47 24.38
C ASN A 115 11.44 6.92 25.77
N ILE A 116 10.94 5.68 25.85
CA ILE A 116 10.66 5.02 27.13
C ILE A 116 11.96 4.76 27.91
N ALA A 117 13.04 4.35 27.23
CA ALA A 117 14.35 4.18 27.85
C ALA A 117 14.91 5.51 28.41
N GLU A 118 14.78 6.61 27.67
CA GLU A 118 15.20 7.93 28.12
C GLU A 118 14.37 8.40 29.33
N GLU A 119 13.04 8.27 29.28
CA GLU A 119 12.18 8.69 30.39
C GLU A 119 12.40 7.82 31.64
N SER A 120 12.59 6.51 31.48
CA SER A 120 12.86 5.60 32.60
C SER A 120 14.24 5.88 33.25
N THR A 121 15.27 6.18 32.46
CA THR A 121 16.58 6.58 33.01
C THR A 121 16.52 7.93 33.72
N ARG A 122 15.77 8.90 33.17
CA ARG A 122 15.52 10.19 33.83
C ARG A 122 14.76 9.99 35.14
N PHE A 123 13.67 9.21 35.13
CA PHE A 123 12.89 8.91 36.33
C PHE A 123 13.74 8.22 37.40
N ALA A 124 14.56 7.22 37.02
CA ALA A 124 15.47 6.54 37.93
C ALA A 124 16.51 7.51 38.52
N ARG A 125 17.09 8.39 37.70
CA ARG A 125 18.02 9.44 38.15
C ARG A 125 17.35 10.37 39.15
N ASP A 126 16.13 10.83 38.88
CA ASP A 126 15.37 11.72 39.77
C ASP A 126 14.97 11.03 41.07
N GLN A 127 14.70 9.72 41.05
CA GLN A 127 14.46 8.92 42.25
C GLN A 127 15.72 8.77 43.10
N ILE A 128 16.87 8.45 42.47
CA ILE A 128 18.17 8.38 43.14
C ILE A 128 18.52 9.75 43.75
N LEU A 129 18.34 10.85 43.01
CA LEU A 129 18.59 12.20 43.52
C LEU A 129 17.73 12.52 44.74
N ARG A 130 16.44 12.17 44.73
CA ARG A 130 15.56 12.38 45.90
C ARG A 130 16.00 11.55 47.11
N GLN A 131 16.34 10.27 46.92
CA GLN A 131 16.84 9.41 48.00
C GLN A 131 18.22 9.83 48.52
N THR A 132 19.09 10.31 47.62
CA THR A 132 20.41 10.83 47.97
C THR A 132 20.28 12.17 48.68
N ALA A 133 19.36 13.03 48.28
CA ALA A 133 19.11 14.31 48.96
C ALA A 133 18.60 14.09 50.39
N THR A 134 17.70 13.12 50.63
CA THR A 134 17.27 12.80 52.00
C THR A 134 18.39 12.17 52.83
N ALA A 135 19.18 11.26 52.26
CA ALA A 135 20.33 10.66 52.93
C ALA A 135 21.46 11.69 53.21
N MET A 136 21.75 12.57 52.24
CA MET A 136 22.72 13.67 52.37
C MET A 136 22.27 14.70 53.41
N LEU A 137 20.98 15.05 53.44
CA LEU A 137 20.42 15.92 54.48
C LEU A 137 20.54 15.27 55.87
N ALA A 138 20.28 13.97 55.99
CA ALA A 138 20.49 13.25 57.24
C ALA A 138 21.97 13.23 57.65
N GLN A 139 22.88 12.95 56.72
CA GLN A 139 24.33 12.95 56.94
C GLN A 139 24.86 14.35 57.32
N ALA A 140 24.38 15.40 56.63
CA ALA A 140 24.73 16.80 56.89
C ALA A 140 24.18 17.32 58.21
N ASN A 141 23.12 16.72 58.76
CA ASN A 141 22.59 17.06 60.08
C ASN A 141 23.38 16.36 61.22
N ILE A 142 23.99 15.21 60.93
CA ILE A 142 24.83 14.46 61.90
C ILE A 142 26.24 15.07 62.02
N MET A 143 26.81 15.58 60.92
CA MET A 143 28.12 16.25 60.89
C MET A 143 28.30 17.40 61.90
N PRO A 144 27.38 18.39 62.02
CA PRO A 144 27.51 19.46 63.00
C PRO A 144 27.28 18.98 64.44
N GLN A 145 26.51 17.91 64.68
CA GLN A 145 26.32 17.33 66.02
C GLN A 145 27.57 16.61 66.54
N SER A 146 28.35 15.97 65.66
CA SER A 146 29.65 15.42 66.03
C SER A 146 30.69 16.50 66.39
N VAL A 147 30.60 17.68 65.77
CA VAL A 147 31.45 18.82 66.10
C VAL A 147 31.03 19.46 67.42
N LEU A 148 29.73 19.67 67.66
CA LEU A 148 29.23 20.19 68.94
C LEU A 148 29.60 19.28 70.12
N ARG A 149 29.52 17.95 69.94
CA ARG A 149 30.00 17.00 70.96
C ARG A 149 31.49 17.11 71.24
N LEU A 150 32.32 17.48 70.27
CA LEU A 150 33.77 17.68 70.47
C LEU A 150 34.06 18.98 71.21
N VAL A 151 33.35 20.07 70.91
CA VAL A 151 33.54 21.37 71.58
C VAL A 151 32.97 21.36 73.02
N ASP A 152 31.90 20.59 73.27
CA ASP A 152 31.36 20.40 74.61
C ASP A 152 32.19 19.41 75.47
N LEU A 153 32.92 18.47 74.85
CA LEU A 153 33.84 17.56 75.57
C LEU A 153 35.15 18.22 76.01
N GLU A 154 35.62 19.27 75.32
CA GLU A 154 36.80 20.04 75.73
C GLU A 154 36.52 21.04 76.87
N ARG A 155 35.26 21.14 77.34
CA ARG A 155 34.86 22.07 78.41
C ARG A 155 34.46 21.41 79.73
N SER A 156 34.70 20.10 79.90
CA SER A 156 34.63 19.38 81.17
C SER A 156 36.01 18.91 81.63
#